data_AF-A0A534J827-F1
#
_entry.id   AF-A0A534J827-F1
#
_cell.length_a   1.000
_cell.length_b   1.000
_cell.length_c   1.000
_cell.angle_alpha   90.00
_cell.angle_beta   90.00
_cell.angle_gamma   90.00
#
_symmetry.space_group_name_H-M   'P 1'
#
loop_
_entity.id
_entity.type
_entity.pdbx_description
1 polymer ?
#
loop_
_entity_poly.entity_id
_entity_poly.type
_entity_poly.pdbx_seq_one_letter_code
_entity_poly.pdbx_strand_id
1 'polypeptide(L)'
;AADDFIPQTTFLVVAMVLLGGAANHRGALLGAITMTVLDHVTRPSFYAILGLTVDLPFDINYLRYILIGLLIILILMFRPEGLLPEKPVKTSALKVPTPEEASS
;
A
#
# COMPACT_ATOMS: atom_id res chain seq x y z
N ALA A 1 -13.72 -6.00 16.97
CA ALA A 1 -13.29 -5.59 18.33
C ALA A 1 -12.32 -6.60 18.94
N ALA A 2 -12.60 -7.92 18.94
CA ALA A 2 -11.61 -8.93 19.35
C ALA A 2 -10.75 -9.45 18.17
N ASP A 3 -11.30 -9.46 16.95
CA ASP A 3 -10.60 -9.95 15.73
C ASP A 3 -9.60 -8.95 15.12
N ASP A 4 -9.40 -7.78 15.73
CA ASP A 4 -8.53 -6.74 15.16
C ASP A 4 -7.06 -6.90 15.58
N PHE A 5 -6.78 -7.72 16.62
CA PHE A 5 -5.45 -8.01 17.15
C PHE A 5 -4.83 -9.28 16.55
N ILE A 6 -5.12 -9.54 15.28
CA ILE A 6 -4.53 -10.64 14.53
C ILE A 6 -3.35 -10.06 13.73
N PRO A 7 -2.16 -10.72 13.70
CA PRO A 7 -0.99 -10.23 12.97
C PRO A 7 -1.30 -9.83 11.52
N GLN A 8 -2.31 -10.47 10.93
CA GLN A 8 -2.88 -10.15 9.63
C GLN A 8 -3.18 -8.66 9.43
N THR A 9 -3.76 -7.96 10.41
CA THR A 9 -4.10 -6.53 10.28
C THR A 9 -2.84 -5.69 10.11
N THR A 10 -1.79 -5.95 10.90
CA THR A 10 -0.52 -5.25 10.78
C THR A 10 0.15 -5.54 9.44
N PHE A 11 0.16 -6.79 8.99
CA PHE A 11 0.71 -7.15 7.67
C PHE A 11 -0.05 -6.49 6.52
N LEU A 12 -1.38 -6.36 6.63
CA LEU A 12 -2.18 -5.62 5.66
C LEU A 12 -1.78 -4.14 5.62
N VAL A 13 -1.62 -3.49 6.77
CA VAL A 13 -1.19 -2.09 6.84
C VAL A 13 0.22 -1.93 6.26
N VAL A 14 1.15 -2.83 6.57
CA VAL A 14 2.50 -2.83 5.98
C VAL A 14 2.42 -3.01 4.46
N ALA A 15 1.56 -3.90 3.96
CA ALA A 15 1.35 -4.09 2.53
C ALA A 15 0.77 -2.84 1.85
N MET A 16 -0.16 -2.13 2.49
CA MET A 16 -0.70 -0.85 2.00
C MET A 16 0.41 0.20 1.81
N VAL A 17 1.31 0.30 2.78
CA VAL A 17 2.43 1.26 2.75
C VAL A 17 3.47 0.85 1.71
N LEU A 18 3.83 -0.43 1.65
CA LEU A 18 4.75 -0.97 0.63
C LEU A 18 4.20 -0.75 -0.79
N LEU A 19 2.89 -0.95 -0.99
CA LEU A 19 2.21 -0.70 -2.25
C LEU A 19 2.31 0.76 -2.67
N GLY A 20 2.07 1.66 -1.73
CA GLY A 20 2.13 3.10 -1.98
C GLY A 20 3.52 3.65 -2.24
N GLY A 21 4.53 3.09 -1.59
CA GLY A 21 5.90 3.59 -1.54
C GLY A 21 6.23 4.13 -0.16
N ALA A 22 7.26 3.56 0.47
CA ALA A 22 7.59 3.77 1.88
C ALA A 22 7.97 5.22 2.24
N ALA A 23 8.30 6.06 1.26
CA ALA A 23 8.87 7.40 1.49
C ALA A 23 8.11 8.55 0.79
N ASN A 24 6.87 8.34 0.36
CA ASN A 24 6.02 9.43 -0.15
C ASN A 24 4.58 9.33 0.38
N HIS A 25 4.13 10.32 1.13
CA HIS A 25 2.78 10.38 1.72
C HIS A 25 1.67 10.25 0.66
N ARG A 26 1.87 10.76 -0.56
CA ARG A 26 0.91 10.61 -1.67
C ARG A 26 0.85 9.17 -2.18
N GLY A 27 1.99 8.50 -2.22
CA GLY A 27 2.11 7.09 -2.54
C GLY A 27 1.38 6.24 -1.51
N ALA A 28 1.69 6.41 -0.23
CA ALA A 28 1.03 5.71 0.87
C ALA A 28 -0.50 5.89 0.85
N LEU A 29 -1.00 7.09 0.56
CA LEU A 29 -2.45 7.34 0.42
C LEU A 29 -3.07 6.57 -0.74
N LEU A 30 -2.43 6.60 -1.92
CA LEU A 30 -2.88 5.81 -3.08
C LEU A 30 -2.87 4.31 -2.74
N GLY A 31 -1.86 3.86 -2.00
CA GLY A 31 -1.73 2.47 -1.60
C GLY A 31 -2.80 2.01 -0.63
N ALA A 32 -3.11 2.84 0.38
CA ALA A 32 -4.22 2.64 1.29
C ALA A 32 -5.55 2.59 0.53
N ILE A 33 -5.85 3.56 -0.34
CA ILE A 33 -7.09 3.58 -1.13
C ILE A 33 -7.24 2.31 -1.97
N THR A 34 -6.19 1.90 -2.67
CA THR A 34 -6.22 0.72 -3.54
C THR A 34 -6.54 -0.55 -2.74
N MET A 35 -5.84 -0.76 -1.63
CA MET A 35 -6.09 -1.90 -0.75
C MET A 35 -7.45 -1.85 -0.06
N THR A 36 -7.91 -0.68 0.37
CA THR A 36 -9.24 -0.52 0.95
C THR A 36 -10.32 -0.88 -0.07
N VAL A 37 -10.21 -0.40 -1.30
CA VAL A 37 -11.14 -0.76 -2.37
C VAL A 37 -11.09 -2.26 -2.64
N LEU A 38 -9.91 -2.86 -2.71
CA LEU A 38 -9.76 -4.30 -2.93
C LEU A 38 -10.39 -5.11 -1.79
N ASP A 39 -10.17 -4.73 -0.53
CA ASP A 39 -10.75 -5.41 0.63
C ASP A 39 -12.27 -5.27 0.64
N HIS A 40 -12.81 -4.08 0.36
CA HIS A 40 -14.25 -3.86 0.27
C HIS A 40 -14.89 -4.67 -0.86
N VAL A 41 -14.30 -4.63 -2.07
CA VAL A 41 -14.81 -5.37 -3.23
C VAL A 41 -14.72 -6.88 -3.02
N THR A 42 -13.81 -7.37 -2.17
CA THR A 42 -13.72 -8.82 -1.93
C THR A 42 -14.57 -9.28 -0.73
N ARG A 43 -15.21 -8.37 0.00
CA ARG A 43 -16.09 -8.72 1.12
C ARG A 43 -17.49 -9.09 0.63
N PRO A 44 -18.07 -10.22 1.06
CA PRO A 44 -19.46 -10.58 0.72
C PRO A 44 -20.46 -9.50 1.15
N SER A 45 -20.19 -8.85 2.29
CA SER A 45 -21.05 -7.80 2.84
C SER A 45 -21.19 -6.60 1.91
N PHE A 46 -20.18 -6.30 1.09
CA PHE A 46 -20.25 -5.24 0.09
C PHE A 46 -21.25 -5.56 -1.02
N TYR A 47 -21.24 -6.80 -1.52
CA TYR A 47 -22.21 -7.26 -2.52
C TYR A 47 -23.63 -7.37 -1.98
N ALA A 48 -23.78 -7.75 -0.71
CA ALA A 48 -25.08 -7.80 -0.05
C ALA A 48 -25.74 -6.40 0.03
N ILE A 49 -24.96 -5.34 0.28
CA ILE A 49 -25.45 -3.95 0.27
C ILE A 49 -25.89 -3.53 -1.15
N LEU A 50 -25.24 -4.06 -2.19
CA LEU A 50 -25.59 -3.82 -3.60
C LEU A 50 -26.74 -4.72 -4.11
N GLY A 51 -27.31 -5.59 -3.26
CA GLY A 51 -28.38 -6.52 -3.65
C GLY A 51 -27.91 -7.65 -4.57
N LEU A 52 -26.60 -7.89 -4.66
CA LEU A 52 -26.00 -8.95 -5.47
C LEU A 52 -25.71 -10.16 -4.59
N THR A 53 -26.39 -11.27 -4.84
CA THR A 53 -26.07 -12.56 -4.21
C THR A 53 -24.99 -13.26 -5.01
N VAL A 54 -23.77 -13.26 -4.48
CA VAL A 54 -22.64 -13.96 -5.06
C VAL A 54 -22.60 -15.36 -4.45
N ASP A 55 -23.21 -16.32 -5.15
CA ASP A 55 -23.24 -17.73 -4.75
C ASP A 55 -22.02 -18.44 -5.36
N LEU A 56 -20.91 -18.44 -4.63
CA LEU A 56 -19.68 -19.11 -5.02
C LEU A 56 -19.58 -20.46 -4.31
N PRO A 57 -19.12 -21.54 -4.98
CA PRO A 57 -18.97 -22.85 -4.34
C PRO A 57 -17.79 -22.91 -3.35
N PHE A 58 -17.13 -21.78 -3.08
CA PHE A 58 -15.97 -21.64 -2.23
C PHE A 58 -16.03 -20.34 -1.43
N ASP A 59 -15.31 -20.30 -0.30
CA ASP A 59 -15.25 -19.09 0.53
C ASP A 59 -14.45 -17.98 -0.19
N ILE A 60 -15.10 -16.83 -0.38
CA ILE A 60 -14.52 -15.65 -1.02
C ILE A 60 -13.30 -15.10 -0.26
N ASN A 61 -13.15 -15.44 1.03
CA ASN A 61 -11.97 -15.09 1.81
C ASN A 61 -10.68 -15.67 1.20
N TYR A 62 -10.74 -16.86 0.60
CA TYR A 62 -9.57 -17.44 -0.08
C TYR A 62 -9.18 -16.63 -1.32
N LEU A 63 -10.18 -16.18 -2.08
CA LEU A 63 -9.95 -15.31 -3.25
C LEU A 63 -9.28 -14.00 -2.82
N ARG A 64 -9.70 -13.43 -1.68
CA ARG A 64 -9.05 -12.24 -1.10
C ARG A 64 -7.56 -12.45 -0.83
N TYR A 65 -7.18 -13.55 -0.19
CA TYR A 65 -5.77 -13.83 0.10
C TYR A 65 -4.94 -14.00 -1.17
N ILE A 66 -5.49 -14.66 -2.20
CA ILE A 66 -4.83 -14.80 -3.50
C ILE A 66 -4.65 -13.43 -4.15
N LEU A 67 -5.68 -12.58 -4.16
CA LEU A 67 -5.61 -11.24 -4.73
C LEU A 67 -4.58 -10.36 -4.01
N ILE A 68 -4.55 -10.37 -2.68
CA ILE A 68 -3.55 -9.62 -1.90
C ILE A 68 -2.13 -10.12 -2.21
N GLY A 69 -1.92 -11.44 -2.22
CA GLY A 69 -0.62 -12.02 -2.54
C GLY A 69 -0.15 -11.68 -3.96
N LEU A 70 -1.06 -11.80 -4.93
CA LEU A 70 -0.79 -11.43 -6.32
C LEU A 70 -0.45 -9.94 -6.46
N LEU A 71 -1.21 -9.07 -5.80
CA LEU A 71 -0.99 -7.63 -5.80
C LEU A 71 0.41 -7.30 -5.26
N ILE A 72 0.81 -7.89 -4.13
CA ILE A 72 2.15 -7.74 -3.54
C ILE A 72 3.23 -8.17 -4.55
N ILE A 73 3.08 -9.34 -5.18
CA ILE A 73 4.04 -9.83 -6.17
C ILE A 73 4.15 -8.85 -7.35
N LEU A 74 3.03 -8.37 -7.88
CA LEU A 74 3.02 -7.43 -9.00
C LEU A 74 3.75 -6.12 -8.66
N ILE A 75 3.56 -5.59 -7.45
CA ILE A 75 4.25 -4.38 -6.99
C ILE A 75 5.75 -4.62 -6.91
N LEU A 76 6.17 -5.69 -6.24
CA LEU A 76 7.58 -6.01 -6.11
C LEU A 76 8.24 -6.24 -7.47
N MET A 77 7.50 -6.80 -8.43
CA MET A 77 7.98 -7.08 -9.78
C MET A 77 8.08 -5.82 -10.65
N PHE A 78 7.09 -4.94 -10.63
CA PHE A 78 7.05 -3.79 -11.54
C PHE A 78 7.60 -2.49 -10.94
N ARG A 79 7.53 -2.34 -9.61
CA ARG A 79 7.86 -1.12 -8.86
C ARG A 79 8.35 -1.47 -7.45
N PRO A 80 9.56 -2.05 -7.30
CA PRO A 80 10.11 -2.41 -5.98
C PRO A 80 10.31 -1.20 -5.04
N GLU A 81 10.40 0.01 -5.60
CA GLU A 81 10.46 1.28 -4.86
C GLU A 81 9.06 1.81 -4.44
N GLY A 82 7.99 1.11 -4.81
CA GLY A 82 6.59 1.51 -4.65
C GLY A 82 6.02 2.29 -5.83
N LEU A 83 4.70 2.55 -5.81
CA LEU A 83 4.00 3.25 -6.92
C LEU A 83 4.50 4.68 -7.17
N LEU A 84 4.94 5.39 -6.12
CA LEU A 84 5.60 6.68 -6.26
C LEU A 84 6.97 6.66 -5.57
N PRO A 85 8.07 6.59 -6.35
CA PRO A 85 9.42 6.64 -5.80
C PRO A 85 9.70 7.97 -5.11
N GLU A 86 10.59 7.92 -4.12
CA GLU A 86 10.97 9.06 -3.30
C GLU A 86 11.59 10.18 -4.16
N LYS A 87 11.16 11.43 -3.95
CA LYS A 87 11.85 12.57 -4.55
C LYS A 87 13.12 12.82 -3.73
N PRO A 88 14.29 13.03 -4.37
CA PRO A 88 15.53 13.27 -3.65
C PRO A 88 15.36 14.45 -2.68
N VAL A 89 15.68 14.20 -1.41
CA VAL A 89 15.59 15.20 -0.34
C VAL A 89 16.58 16.32 -0.65
N LYS A 90 16.06 17.52 -0.95
CA LYS A 90 16.88 18.73 -1.07
C LYS A 90 17.23 19.25 0.33
N THR A 91 18.21 18.62 0.98
CA THR A 91 18.72 19.09 2.27
C THR A 91 19.79 20.18 2.07
N SER A 92 19.75 21.24 2.88
CA SER A 92 20.71 22.36 2.82
C SER A 92 22.18 21.97 3.06
N ALA A 93 22.43 20.77 3.59
CA ALA A 93 23.78 20.24 3.84
C ALA A 93 24.52 19.76 2.57
N LEU A 94 23.83 19.65 1.42
CA LEU A 94 24.45 19.42 0.12
C LEU A 94 25.11 20.68 -0.47
N LYS A 95 24.85 21.85 0.12
CA LYS A 95 25.54 23.08 -0.22
C LYS A 95 26.88 23.09 0.50
N VAL A 96 27.83 22.31 -0.03
CA VAL A 96 29.24 22.43 0.36
C VAL A 96 29.67 23.84 -0.04
N PRO A 97 30.04 24.73 0.90
CA PRO A 97 30.52 26.05 0.55
C PRO A 97 31.76 25.88 -0.31
N THR A 98 31.77 26.51 -1.48
CA THR A 98 32.99 26.60 -2.30
C THR A 98 34.08 27.27 -1.44
N PRO A 99 35.36 26.87 -1.53
CA PRO A 99 36.41 27.43 -0.67
C PRO A 99 36.50 28.98 -0.68
N GLU A 100 35.99 29.65 -1.73
CA GLU A 100 35.84 31.11 -1.80
C GLU A 100 34.84 31.69 -0.77
N GLU A 101 33.72 31.01 -0.49
CA GLU A 101 32.68 31.49 0.43
C GLU A 101 33.02 31.25 1.91
N ALA A 102 33.92 30.31 2.21
CA ALA A 102 34.34 29.99 3.59
C ALA A 102 35.46 30.92 4.12
N SER A 103 36.00 31.79 3.26
CA SER A 103 37.13 32.70 3.53
C SER A 103 36.71 34.17 3.75
N SER A 104 35.43 34.50 3.61
CA SER A 104 34.88 35.86 3.73
C SER A 104 33.97 35.98 4.95
#